data_AF-A0A7C5WWX4-F1
#
_entry.id   AF-A0A7C5WWX4-F1
#
_cell.length_a   1.000
_cell.length_b   1.000
_cell.length_c   1.000
_cell.angle_alpha   90.00
_cell.angle_beta   90.00
_cell.angle_gamma   90.00
#
_symmetry.space_group_name_H-M   'P 1'
#
loop_
_entity.id
_entity.type
_entity.pdbx_description
1 polymer ?
#
loop_
_entity_poly.entity_id
_entity_poly.type
_entity_poly.pdbx_seq_one_letter_code
_entity_poly.pdbx_strand_id
1 'polypeptide(L)'
;MNFNTAIEIANHVYWVGMYLENDPFQCHPYFIENGNESVLIDPGSMLEFDAVVKKINTISNIHNIKYIILHHQDPDLAAAVPEFEKLIDRKDLLIVTHSRMVPLIKHYMIRSDYYEIDRYQHHLRTDGLDLQFVTTPYCHSPGAFVTYDVATKTLFSGDIFGGISESWDFYAQDDYFERARQFHAEYMPSRDIFNYALKKIELLDMELIAPQHGSIIQKAQISPLIEQMKALECGLYLEDGYRNELLLHLSESQRHTLYLKEGVYWDYDKRKLFWHDTEIILKPKEKIVLALLASKVNATVSSIDIFNHLYEDQPNRDFSSDAITSLIKRIRQKIPQDTIRSCYGVGYILETK
;
A
#
# COMPACT_ATOMS: atom_id res chain seq x y z
N MET A 1 26.46 5.39 -22.16
CA MET A 1 27.22 4.94 -20.98
C MET A 1 27.74 3.53 -21.23
N ASN A 2 28.84 3.10 -20.60
CA ASN A 2 29.31 1.71 -20.69
C ASN A 2 28.67 0.90 -19.56
N PHE A 3 27.66 0.08 -19.88
CA PHE A 3 26.95 -0.75 -18.90
C PHE A 3 27.67 -2.06 -18.56
N ASN A 4 28.87 -2.31 -19.11
CA ASN A 4 29.66 -3.52 -18.80
C ASN A 4 30.55 -3.36 -17.54
N THR A 5 30.68 -2.14 -17.02
CA THR A 5 31.41 -1.83 -15.78
C THR A 5 30.43 -1.41 -14.70
N ALA A 6 30.88 -1.43 -13.44
CA ALA A 6 30.12 -0.78 -12.38
C ALA A 6 30.06 0.73 -12.62
N ILE A 7 28.97 1.36 -12.20
CA ILE A 7 28.75 2.81 -12.34
C ILE A 7 28.55 3.38 -10.95
N GLU A 8 29.43 4.29 -10.52
CA GLU A 8 29.27 5.01 -9.27
C GLU A 8 28.16 6.06 -9.41
N ILE A 9 27.13 5.97 -8.58
CA ILE A 9 25.93 6.83 -8.61
C ILE A 9 25.90 7.81 -7.44
N ALA A 10 26.59 7.48 -6.36
CA ALA A 10 26.95 8.36 -5.25
C ALA A 10 28.25 7.87 -4.62
N ASN A 11 28.86 8.64 -3.72
CA ASN A 11 30.16 8.32 -3.12
C ASN A 11 30.16 6.90 -2.49
N HIS A 12 30.96 5.98 -3.03
CA HIS A 12 31.02 4.55 -2.65
C HIS A 12 29.71 3.76 -2.84
N VAL A 13 28.79 4.27 -3.65
CA VAL A 13 27.53 3.62 -4.01
C VAL A 13 27.50 3.36 -5.51
N TYR A 14 27.34 2.10 -5.89
CA TYR A 14 27.49 1.65 -7.26
C TYR A 14 26.23 0.93 -7.76
N TRP A 15 25.82 1.25 -8.98
CA TRP A 15 24.97 0.36 -9.76
C TRP A 15 25.83 -0.78 -10.33
N VAL A 16 25.42 -2.02 -10.03
CA VAL A 16 26.14 -3.25 -10.43
C VAL A 16 25.25 -4.21 -11.22
N GLY A 17 24.06 -3.80 -11.65
CA GLY A 17 23.17 -4.58 -12.51
C GLY A 17 23.65 -4.76 -13.95
N MET A 18 22.81 -5.31 -14.82
CA MET A 18 23.10 -5.47 -16.24
C MET A 18 21.99 -4.88 -17.10
N TYR A 19 22.35 -4.33 -18.27
CA TYR A 19 21.36 -4.01 -19.29
C TYR A 19 21.02 -5.29 -20.08
N LEU A 20 19.79 -5.77 -19.94
CA LEU A 20 19.26 -6.91 -20.70
C LEU A 20 18.62 -6.41 -22.00
N GLU A 21 19.21 -6.74 -23.14
CA GLU A 21 18.70 -6.26 -24.43
C GLU A 21 17.30 -6.82 -24.73
N ASN A 22 16.37 -5.93 -25.07
CA ASN A 22 14.95 -6.24 -25.34
C ASN A 22 14.15 -6.74 -24.11
N ASP A 23 14.65 -6.51 -22.90
CA ASP A 23 13.87 -6.76 -21.69
C ASP A 23 13.22 -5.45 -21.22
N PRO A 24 11.88 -5.31 -21.23
CA PRO A 24 11.23 -4.10 -20.75
C PRO A 24 11.25 -3.98 -19.21
N PHE A 25 11.67 -5.04 -18.50
CA PHE A 25 11.67 -5.18 -17.04
C PHE A 25 13.11 -5.33 -16.51
N GLN A 26 13.90 -4.29 -16.69
CA GLN A 26 15.28 -4.24 -16.18
C GLN A 26 15.29 -4.32 -14.65
N CYS A 27 16.19 -5.13 -14.09
CA CYS A 27 16.41 -5.25 -12.65
C CYS A 27 17.77 -4.63 -12.28
N HIS A 28 17.86 -4.00 -11.12
CA HIS A 28 19.00 -3.17 -10.74
C HIS A 28 19.51 -3.51 -9.35
N PRO A 29 20.48 -4.44 -9.28
CA PRO A 29 21.33 -4.62 -8.11
C PRO A 29 22.23 -3.40 -7.84
N TYR A 30 22.38 -3.05 -6.56
CA TYR A 30 23.27 -1.98 -6.09
C TYR A 30 24.28 -2.49 -5.07
N PHE A 31 25.42 -1.82 -4.98
CA PHE A 31 26.51 -2.18 -4.07
C PHE A 31 27.00 -0.94 -3.32
N ILE A 32 27.04 -1.02 -1.99
CA ILE A 32 27.66 -0.02 -1.12
C ILE A 32 29.00 -0.58 -0.66
N GLU A 33 30.09 0.06 -1.07
CA GLU A 33 31.43 -0.31 -0.62
C GLU A 33 31.68 0.26 0.80
N ASN A 34 31.86 -0.64 1.78
CA ASN A 34 32.19 -0.24 3.16
C ASN A 34 33.19 -1.23 3.79
N GLY A 35 34.38 -1.35 3.18
CA GLY A 35 35.41 -2.29 3.63
C GLY A 35 34.85 -3.70 3.80
N ASN A 36 35.20 -4.38 4.91
CA ASN A 36 34.76 -5.75 5.23
C ASN A 36 33.29 -5.87 5.69
N GLU A 37 32.52 -4.78 5.61
CA GLU A 37 31.10 -4.71 5.94
C GLU A 37 30.27 -4.15 4.77
N SER A 38 30.69 -4.43 3.54
CA SER A 38 30.02 -3.96 2.33
C SER A 38 28.61 -4.56 2.18
N VAL A 39 27.75 -3.86 1.45
CA VAL A 39 26.33 -4.18 1.30
C VAL A 39 25.99 -4.44 -0.16
N LEU A 40 25.34 -5.56 -0.44
CA LEU A 40 24.72 -5.85 -1.73
C LEU A 40 23.19 -5.69 -1.58
N ILE A 41 22.56 -4.94 -2.47
CA ILE A 41 21.13 -4.61 -2.40
C ILE A 41 20.44 -5.21 -3.61
N ASP A 42 19.36 -5.96 -3.36
CA ASP A 42 18.52 -6.61 -4.38
C ASP A 42 19.38 -7.32 -5.45
N PRO A 43 20.12 -8.37 -5.06
CA PRO A 43 21.20 -8.97 -5.85
C PRO A 43 20.78 -9.55 -7.21
N GLY A 44 19.48 -9.66 -7.46
CA GLY A 44 18.94 -10.05 -8.75
C GLY A 44 18.61 -11.54 -8.83
N SER A 45 18.41 -11.99 -10.07
CA SER A 45 18.19 -13.39 -10.41
C SER A 45 19.43 -13.99 -11.08
N MET A 46 19.37 -15.29 -11.38
CA MET A 46 20.44 -15.99 -12.11
C MET A 46 20.71 -15.43 -13.51
N LEU A 47 19.79 -14.61 -14.06
CA LEU A 47 20.01 -13.92 -15.34
C LEU A 47 21.17 -12.92 -15.28
N GLU A 48 21.41 -12.31 -14.11
CA GLU A 48 22.38 -11.22 -13.95
C GLU A 48 23.58 -11.59 -13.08
N PHE A 49 23.53 -12.74 -12.41
CA PHE A 49 24.50 -13.19 -11.42
C PHE A 49 25.96 -12.97 -11.86
N ASP A 50 26.36 -13.50 -13.02
CA ASP A 50 27.74 -13.40 -13.50
C ASP A 50 28.18 -11.95 -13.75
N ALA A 51 27.28 -11.10 -14.24
CA ALA A 51 27.55 -9.69 -14.51
C ALA A 51 27.73 -8.91 -13.20
N VAL A 52 26.85 -9.13 -12.23
CA VAL A 52 26.92 -8.51 -10.91
C VAL A 52 28.21 -8.91 -10.18
N VAL A 53 28.52 -10.21 -10.15
CA VAL A 53 29.76 -10.74 -9.54
C VAL A 53 30.99 -10.12 -10.18
N LYS A 54 31.04 -10.04 -11.52
CA LYS A 54 32.16 -9.44 -12.23
C LYS A 54 32.34 -7.98 -11.86
N LYS A 55 31.25 -7.20 -11.80
CA LYS A 55 31.28 -5.78 -11.47
C LYS A 55 31.71 -5.52 -10.03
N ILE A 56 31.16 -6.27 -9.07
CA ILE A 56 31.56 -6.16 -7.67
C ILE A 56 33.07 -6.39 -7.52
N ASN A 57 33.62 -7.43 -8.16
CA ASN A 57 35.06 -7.73 -8.12
C ASN A 57 35.97 -6.66 -8.75
N THR A 58 35.42 -5.72 -9.52
CA THR A 58 36.18 -4.53 -10.00
C THR A 58 36.26 -3.41 -8.96
N ILE A 59 35.36 -3.41 -7.97
CA ILE A 59 35.27 -2.42 -6.90
C ILE A 59 35.89 -2.96 -5.62
N SER A 60 35.44 -4.13 -5.16
CA SER A 60 35.81 -4.75 -3.88
C SER A 60 35.87 -6.28 -4.02
N ASN A 61 36.55 -6.95 -3.08
CA ASN A 61 36.48 -8.40 -2.99
C ASN A 61 35.06 -8.82 -2.59
N ILE A 62 34.46 -9.80 -3.28
CA ILE A 62 33.11 -10.29 -2.96
C ILE A 62 32.99 -10.84 -1.53
N HIS A 63 34.08 -11.36 -0.95
CA HIS A 63 34.13 -11.79 0.46
C HIS A 63 33.97 -10.64 1.46
N ASN A 64 34.02 -9.38 1.02
CA ASN A 64 33.79 -8.22 1.88
C ASN A 64 32.30 -7.91 2.09
N ILE A 65 31.39 -8.57 1.36
CA ILE A 65 29.94 -8.41 1.55
C ILE A 65 29.55 -9.07 2.87
N LYS A 66 29.10 -8.26 3.82
CA LYS A 66 28.56 -8.74 5.10
C LYS A 66 27.03 -8.70 5.13
N TYR A 67 26.41 -7.84 4.32
CA TYR A 67 24.96 -7.67 4.30
C TYR A 67 24.42 -7.82 2.88
N ILE A 68 23.36 -8.62 2.73
CA ILE A 68 22.52 -8.62 1.54
C ILE A 68 21.15 -8.07 1.93
N ILE A 69 20.74 -6.95 1.34
CA ILE A 69 19.41 -6.36 1.55
C ILE A 69 18.46 -6.93 0.50
N LEU A 70 17.29 -7.39 0.95
CA LEU A 70 16.17 -7.80 0.09
C LEU A 70 14.93 -6.98 0.46
N HIS A 71 14.52 -6.06 -0.41
CA HIS A 71 13.39 -5.16 -0.15
C HIS A 71 12.03 -5.89 -0.12
N HIS A 72 11.87 -6.98 -0.87
CA HIS A 72 10.75 -7.92 -0.77
C HIS A 72 11.18 -9.34 -1.18
N GLN A 73 10.25 -10.25 -1.42
CA GLN A 73 10.52 -11.68 -1.60
C GLN A 73 10.60 -12.15 -3.05
N ASP A 74 10.42 -11.28 -4.04
CA ASP A 74 10.15 -11.71 -5.41
C ASP A 74 11.42 -12.25 -6.10
N PRO A 75 11.27 -13.17 -7.08
CA PRO A 75 12.39 -13.92 -7.63
C PRO A 75 13.38 -13.06 -8.43
N ASP A 76 12.94 -11.96 -9.00
CA ASP A 76 13.74 -11.05 -9.81
C ASP A 76 14.88 -10.41 -9.00
N LEU A 77 14.71 -10.23 -7.68
CA LEU A 77 15.77 -9.73 -6.78
C LEU A 77 16.35 -10.77 -5.82
N ALA A 78 15.61 -11.83 -5.49
CA ALA A 78 16.00 -12.78 -4.44
C ALA A 78 16.59 -14.09 -4.97
N ALA A 79 16.32 -14.47 -6.22
CA ALA A 79 16.63 -15.84 -6.69
C ALA A 79 18.12 -16.16 -6.77
N ALA A 80 19.00 -15.16 -6.92
CA ALA A 80 20.45 -15.36 -6.98
C ALA A 80 21.11 -15.48 -5.59
N VAL A 81 20.40 -15.15 -4.50
CA VAL A 81 20.99 -15.09 -3.15
C VAL A 81 21.75 -16.37 -2.77
N PRO A 82 21.22 -17.60 -2.98
CA PRO A 82 21.94 -18.82 -2.60
C PRO A 82 23.29 -19.01 -3.31
N GLU A 83 23.44 -18.49 -4.54
CA GLU A 83 24.73 -18.55 -5.25
C GLU A 83 25.69 -17.47 -4.74
N PHE A 84 25.17 -16.28 -4.40
CA PHE A 84 25.97 -15.26 -3.71
C PHE A 84 26.47 -15.75 -2.34
N GLU A 85 25.63 -16.43 -1.55
CA GLU A 85 26.06 -17.01 -0.26
C GLU A 85 27.26 -17.94 -0.41
N LYS A 86 27.25 -18.82 -1.42
CA LYS A 86 28.37 -19.74 -1.71
C LYS A 86 29.64 -19.02 -2.10
N LEU A 87 29.52 -17.94 -2.86
CA LEU A 87 30.67 -17.19 -3.37
C LEU A 87 31.26 -16.24 -2.32
N ILE A 88 30.40 -15.60 -1.52
CA ILE A 88 30.79 -14.76 -0.40
C ILE A 88 31.45 -15.60 0.71
N ASP A 89 30.96 -16.83 0.95
CA ASP A 89 31.53 -17.82 1.89
C ASP A 89 31.90 -17.22 3.27
N ARG A 90 30.94 -16.53 3.88
CA ARG A 90 31.10 -15.94 5.21
C ARG A 90 30.13 -16.56 6.20
N LYS A 91 30.60 -16.77 7.43
CA LYS A 91 29.78 -17.24 8.54
C LYS A 91 28.92 -16.13 9.17
N ASP A 92 29.33 -14.88 9.02
CA ASP A 92 28.67 -13.69 9.58
C ASP A 92 27.92 -12.88 8.50
N LEU A 93 27.67 -13.46 7.32
CA LEU A 93 26.78 -12.89 6.31
C LEU A 93 25.36 -12.81 6.88
N LEU A 94 24.70 -11.68 6.67
CA LEU A 94 23.33 -11.44 7.13
C LEU A 94 22.43 -11.04 5.97
N ILE A 95 21.26 -11.67 5.90
CA ILE A 95 20.18 -11.28 4.99
C ILE A 95 19.31 -10.25 5.70
N VAL A 96 19.42 -9.00 5.30
CA VAL A 96 18.66 -7.86 5.82
C VAL A 96 17.31 -7.80 5.12
N THR A 97 16.23 -8.00 5.89
CA THR A 97 14.87 -7.97 5.36
C THR A 97 13.85 -7.69 6.46
N HIS A 98 12.57 -7.58 6.14
CA HIS A 98 11.49 -7.50 7.12
C HIS A 98 11.06 -8.90 7.60
N SER A 99 10.74 -9.07 8.88
CA SER A 99 10.33 -10.37 9.48
C SER A 99 9.21 -11.09 8.70
N ARG A 100 8.20 -10.34 8.23
CA ARG A 100 7.11 -10.83 7.36
C ARG A 100 7.57 -11.50 6.05
N MET A 101 8.77 -11.21 5.55
CA MET A 101 9.30 -11.77 4.31
C MET A 101 10.03 -13.11 4.55
N VAL A 102 10.55 -13.33 5.76
CA VAL A 102 11.28 -14.54 6.16
C VAL A 102 10.56 -15.84 5.81
N PRO A 103 9.24 -16.00 6.05
CA PRO A 103 8.52 -17.22 5.69
C PRO A 103 8.53 -17.55 4.19
N LEU A 104 8.72 -16.56 3.32
CA LEU A 104 8.75 -16.73 1.86
C LEU A 104 10.18 -16.90 1.36
N ILE A 105 11.10 -16.01 1.74
CA ILE A 105 12.48 -16.04 1.22
C ILE A 105 13.26 -17.29 1.63
N LYS A 106 12.90 -17.94 2.74
CA LYS A 106 13.49 -19.24 3.13
C LYS A 106 13.32 -20.32 2.05
N HIS A 107 12.31 -20.20 1.18
CA HIS A 107 12.05 -21.17 0.11
C HIS A 107 13.09 -21.11 -1.01
N TYR A 108 13.90 -20.05 -1.08
CA TYR A 108 15.10 -20.01 -1.93
C TYR A 108 16.25 -20.86 -1.39
N MET A 109 16.10 -21.48 -0.21
CA MET A 109 17.15 -22.27 0.46
C MET A 109 18.32 -21.40 0.98
N ILE A 110 18.04 -20.13 1.29
CA ILE A 110 18.93 -19.20 1.98
C ILE A 110 19.37 -19.81 3.31
N ARG A 111 20.68 -19.75 3.62
CA ARG A 111 21.28 -20.39 4.80
C ARG A 111 21.77 -19.42 5.86
N SER A 112 22.08 -18.19 5.46
CA SER A 112 22.57 -17.13 6.33
C SER A 112 21.49 -16.67 7.30
N ASP A 113 21.94 -16.12 8.42
CA ASP A 113 21.03 -15.58 9.44
C ASP A 113 20.33 -14.30 8.92
N TYR A 114 19.14 -14.05 9.47
CA TYR A 114 18.35 -12.88 9.10
C TYR A 114 18.61 -11.69 10.03
N TYR A 115 18.83 -10.52 9.44
CA TYR A 115 18.70 -9.24 10.12
C TYR A 115 17.29 -8.70 9.85
N GLU A 116 16.35 -9.07 10.72
CA GLU A 116 14.94 -8.65 10.62
C GLU A 116 14.79 -7.18 11.04
N ILE A 117 14.64 -6.26 10.09
CA ILE A 117 14.71 -4.80 10.32
C ILE A 117 13.78 -4.29 11.43
N ASP A 118 12.62 -4.92 11.61
CA ASP A 118 11.62 -4.59 12.62
C ASP A 118 12.05 -4.97 14.04
N ARG A 119 13.03 -5.86 14.19
CA ARG A 119 13.68 -6.18 15.47
C ARG A 119 14.83 -5.25 15.81
N TYR A 120 15.30 -4.47 14.84
CA TYR A 120 16.44 -3.55 14.96
C TYR A 120 16.04 -2.08 14.77
N GLN A 121 14.81 -1.74 15.17
CA GLN A 121 14.30 -0.36 15.11
C GLN A 121 14.41 0.27 13.72
N HIS A 122 14.38 -0.55 12.67
CA HIS A 122 14.50 -0.13 11.28
C HIS A 122 15.79 0.63 10.95
N HIS A 123 16.91 0.27 11.59
CA HIS A 123 18.23 0.82 11.30
C HIS A 123 19.29 -0.27 11.16
N LEU A 124 20.31 -0.03 10.35
CA LEU A 124 21.57 -0.76 10.36
C LEU A 124 22.71 0.26 10.46
N ARG A 125 23.45 0.22 11.58
CA ARG A 125 24.54 1.15 11.86
C ARG A 125 25.80 0.41 12.23
N THR A 126 26.87 0.69 11.49
CA THR A 126 28.22 0.23 11.80
C THR A 126 29.23 1.34 11.47
N ASP A 127 30.53 1.06 11.61
CA ASP A 127 31.56 2.02 11.23
C ASP A 127 31.48 2.26 9.71
N GLY A 128 31.19 3.50 9.31
CA GLY A 128 31.06 3.91 7.91
C GLY A 128 29.69 3.65 7.28
N LEU A 129 28.73 3.05 8.01
CA LEU A 129 27.39 2.73 7.48
C LEU A 129 26.28 3.24 8.42
N ASP A 130 25.35 4.04 7.89
CA ASP A 130 24.10 4.42 8.58
C ASP A 130 22.92 4.32 7.59
N LEU A 131 22.27 3.15 7.60
CA LEU A 131 21.11 2.88 6.78
C LEU A 131 19.84 2.95 7.63
N GLN A 132 18.85 3.67 7.11
CA GLN A 132 17.49 3.72 7.67
C GLN A 132 16.53 2.95 6.77
N PHE A 133 15.66 2.13 7.35
CA PHE A 133 14.66 1.37 6.62
C PHE A 133 13.29 2.00 6.79
N VAL A 134 12.63 2.36 5.69
CA VAL A 134 11.27 2.91 5.73
C VAL A 134 10.31 1.86 5.22
N THR A 135 9.45 1.35 6.12
CA THR A 135 8.44 0.34 5.75
C THR A 135 7.39 0.93 4.80
N THR A 136 7.10 0.18 3.75
CA THR A 136 6.14 0.49 2.68
C THR A 136 5.18 -0.70 2.50
N PRO A 137 4.44 -1.07 3.57
CA PRO A 137 3.69 -2.32 3.59
C PRO A 137 2.66 -2.35 2.47
N TYR A 138 2.62 -3.48 1.75
CA TYR A 138 1.78 -3.74 0.59
C TYR A 138 2.15 -2.94 -0.67
N CYS A 139 3.32 -2.30 -0.76
CA CYS A 139 3.82 -1.68 -2.00
C CYS A 139 4.99 -2.48 -2.61
N HIS A 140 4.76 -3.57 -3.36
CA HIS A 140 3.48 -4.30 -3.47
C HIS A 140 3.36 -5.45 -2.43
N SER A 141 4.44 -5.78 -1.74
CA SER A 141 4.47 -6.90 -0.77
C SER A 141 4.14 -6.47 0.68
N PRO A 142 3.46 -7.32 1.50
CA PRO A 142 3.11 -7.00 2.89
C PRO A 142 4.25 -6.61 3.83
N GLY A 143 5.49 -7.00 3.50
CA GLY A 143 6.70 -6.67 4.25
C GLY A 143 7.68 -5.81 3.46
N ALA A 144 7.25 -5.21 2.34
CA ALA A 144 8.09 -4.32 1.56
C ALA A 144 8.59 -3.12 2.37
N PHE A 145 9.80 -2.69 2.06
CA PHE A 145 10.44 -1.51 2.62
C PHE A 145 11.42 -0.91 1.61
N VAL A 146 11.87 0.31 1.89
CA VAL A 146 12.93 0.99 1.14
C VAL A 146 14.11 1.29 2.06
N THR A 147 15.31 1.40 1.50
CA THR A 147 16.55 1.69 2.25
C THR A 147 17.05 3.08 1.94
N TYR A 148 17.25 3.90 2.96
CA TYR A 148 17.83 5.24 2.84
C TYR A 148 19.23 5.25 3.44
N ASP A 149 20.22 5.54 2.60
CA ASP A 149 21.60 5.79 3.05
C ASP A 149 21.73 7.26 3.47
N VAL A 150 21.95 7.48 4.77
CA VAL A 150 22.03 8.81 5.37
C VAL A 150 23.25 9.59 4.87
N ALA A 151 24.37 8.90 4.61
CA ALA A 151 25.62 9.56 4.26
C ALA A 151 25.56 10.17 2.86
N THR A 152 25.04 9.41 1.89
CA THR A 152 24.93 9.87 0.50
C THR A 152 23.57 10.49 0.17
N LYS A 153 22.58 10.35 1.06
CA LYS A 153 21.17 10.73 0.81
C LYS A 153 20.57 9.99 -0.39
N THR A 154 21.01 8.76 -0.61
CA THR A 154 20.50 7.88 -1.66
C THR A 154 19.36 7.02 -1.11
N LEU A 155 18.22 7.01 -1.80
CA LEU A 155 17.12 6.10 -1.52
C LEU A 155 17.17 4.92 -2.49
N PHE A 156 17.39 3.71 -1.98
CA PHE A 156 17.12 2.47 -2.71
C PHE A 156 15.66 2.11 -2.51
N SER A 157 14.84 2.31 -3.54
CA SER A 157 13.38 2.34 -3.39
C SER A 157 12.66 1.03 -3.72
N GLY A 158 13.40 -0.04 -4.04
CA GLY A 158 12.82 -1.29 -4.53
C GLY A 158 11.94 -1.01 -5.76
N ASP A 159 10.74 -1.57 -5.78
CA ASP A 159 9.76 -1.33 -6.84
C ASP A 159 9.23 0.11 -6.89
N ILE A 160 9.20 0.82 -5.77
CA ILE A 160 8.66 2.17 -5.75
C ILE A 160 9.56 3.07 -6.60
N PHE A 161 8.95 3.90 -7.44
CA PHE A 161 9.61 4.68 -8.49
C PHE A 161 10.20 3.87 -9.66
N GLY A 162 9.96 2.56 -9.70
CA GLY A 162 10.30 1.70 -10.82
C GLY A 162 9.48 1.96 -12.09
N GLY A 163 9.89 1.38 -13.20
CA GLY A 163 9.19 1.54 -14.46
C GLY A 163 9.38 0.35 -15.39
N ILE A 164 8.43 0.17 -16.30
CA ILE A 164 8.48 -0.82 -17.37
C ILE A 164 8.54 -0.05 -18.69
N SER A 165 9.59 -0.27 -19.48
CA SER A 165 9.77 0.44 -20.74
C SER A 165 10.63 -0.35 -21.71
N GLU A 166 10.17 -0.48 -22.96
CA GLU A 166 10.94 -1.09 -24.05
C GLU A 166 12.22 -0.30 -24.39
N SER A 167 12.25 1.00 -24.05
CA SER A 167 13.44 1.85 -24.15
C SER A 167 13.85 2.32 -22.77
N TRP A 168 15.03 1.91 -22.32
CA TRP A 168 15.55 2.25 -21.00
C TRP A 168 16.64 3.32 -21.08
N ASP A 169 16.45 4.38 -20.30
CA ASP A 169 17.48 5.37 -20.00
C ASP A 169 18.02 5.11 -18.59
N PHE A 170 19.34 5.17 -18.41
CA PHE A 170 19.95 4.95 -17.10
C PHE A 170 19.51 5.99 -16.06
N TYR A 171 19.42 7.27 -16.47
CA TYR A 171 18.88 8.35 -15.66
C TYR A 171 17.50 8.76 -16.19
N ALA A 172 16.58 9.02 -15.27
CA ALA A 172 15.23 9.47 -15.57
C ALA A 172 15.27 10.72 -16.46
N GLN A 173 14.43 10.75 -17.48
CA GLN A 173 14.21 11.93 -18.32
C GLN A 173 12.94 12.67 -17.88
N ASP A 174 12.63 13.82 -18.50
CA ASP A 174 11.46 14.64 -18.13
C ASP A 174 10.13 13.88 -18.28
N ASP A 175 10.08 12.85 -19.12
CA ASP A 175 8.91 12.00 -19.37
C ASP A 175 8.81 10.77 -18.45
N TYR A 176 9.70 10.66 -17.44
CA TYR A 176 9.85 9.41 -16.68
C TYR A 176 8.57 8.95 -15.97
N PHE A 177 7.73 9.88 -15.52
CA PHE A 177 6.43 9.51 -14.94
C PHE A 177 5.60 8.66 -15.89
N GLU A 178 5.55 8.98 -17.19
CA GLU A 178 4.76 8.21 -18.15
C GLU A 178 5.27 6.77 -18.31
N ARG A 179 6.59 6.56 -18.15
CA ARG A 179 7.24 5.24 -18.16
C ARG A 179 6.98 4.46 -16.88
N ALA A 180 6.92 5.14 -15.74
CA ALA A 180 6.64 4.54 -14.45
C ALA A 180 5.13 4.32 -14.19
N ARG A 181 4.26 5.06 -14.87
CA ARG A 181 2.82 5.16 -14.58
C ARG A 181 2.13 3.80 -14.68
N GLN A 182 2.37 3.06 -15.75
CA GLN A 182 1.69 1.78 -15.98
C GLN A 182 2.07 0.75 -14.90
N PHE A 183 3.37 0.62 -14.62
CA PHE A 183 3.88 -0.27 -13.57
C PHE A 183 3.21 0.01 -12.22
N HIS A 184 3.21 1.27 -11.79
CA HIS A 184 2.60 1.64 -10.52
C HIS A 184 1.09 1.49 -10.51
N ALA A 185 0.42 1.77 -11.64
CA ALA A 185 -1.03 1.59 -11.75
C ALA A 185 -1.43 0.12 -11.52
N GLU A 186 -0.65 -0.82 -12.06
CA GLU A 186 -0.94 -2.26 -12.02
C GLU A 186 -0.44 -2.95 -10.75
N TYR A 187 0.73 -2.58 -10.22
CA TYR A 187 1.37 -3.28 -9.10
C TYR A 187 1.05 -2.68 -7.72
N MET A 188 0.81 -1.36 -7.63
CA MET A 188 0.47 -0.77 -6.34
C MET A 188 -0.99 -1.10 -5.98
N PRO A 189 -1.29 -1.53 -4.74
CA PRO A 189 -2.56 -2.17 -4.42
C PRO A 189 -3.74 -1.19 -4.39
N SER A 190 -3.49 0.06 -4.00
CA SER A 190 -4.48 1.13 -4.00
C SER A 190 -3.78 2.48 -3.87
N ARG A 191 -4.44 3.54 -4.34
CA ARG A 191 -3.96 4.91 -4.22
C ARG A 191 -3.72 5.31 -2.75
N ASP A 192 -4.54 4.83 -1.82
CA ASP A 192 -4.41 5.17 -0.39
C ASP A 192 -3.16 4.56 0.24
N ILE A 193 -2.91 3.27 -0.04
CA ILE A 193 -1.74 2.55 0.46
C ILE A 193 -0.47 3.11 -0.16
N PHE A 194 -0.50 3.40 -1.47
CA PHE A 194 0.64 3.98 -2.15
C PHE A 194 0.97 5.38 -1.62
N ASN A 195 -0.04 6.22 -1.42
CA ASN A 195 0.14 7.53 -0.80
C ASN A 195 0.67 7.45 0.65
N TYR A 196 0.29 6.42 1.41
CA TYR A 196 0.86 6.20 2.74
C TYR A 196 2.38 5.96 2.69
N ALA A 197 2.86 5.16 1.73
CA ALA A 197 4.28 4.94 1.50
C ALA A 197 4.99 6.23 1.04
N LEU A 198 4.46 6.90 0.00
CA LEU A 198 5.05 8.12 -0.56
C LEU A 198 5.17 9.23 0.48
N LYS A 199 4.16 9.42 1.35
CA LYS A 199 4.22 10.42 2.44
C LYS A 199 5.34 10.16 3.43
N LYS A 200 5.71 8.91 3.68
CA LYS A 200 6.84 8.58 4.56
C LYS A 200 8.16 8.83 3.86
N ILE A 201 8.26 8.46 2.58
CA ILE A 201 9.46 8.66 1.75
C ILE A 201 9.75 10.16 1.55
N GLU A 202 8.72 10.97 1.31
CA GLU A 202 8.85 12.42 1.08
C GLU A 202 9.43 13.19 2.27
N LEU A 203 9.40 12.63 3.48
CA LEU A 203 10.02 13.24 4.66
C LEU A 203 11.56 13.13 4.66
N LEU A 204 12.13 12.29 3.78
CA LEU A 204 13.56 12.09 3.66
C LEU A 204 14.20 13.21 2.81
N ASP A 205 15.37 13.67 3.22
CA ASP A 205 16.19 14.60 2.42
C ASP A 205 17.00 13.79 1.40
N MET A 206 16.52 13.67 0.16
CA MET A 206 17.09 12.80 -0.87
C MET A 206 17.84 13.60 -1.94
N GLU A 207 19.03 13.13 -2.31
CA GLU A 207 19.79 13.62 -3.47
C GLU A 207 19.56 12.73 -4.71
N LEU A 208 19.23 11.46 -4.50
CA LEU A 208 19.09 10.47 -5.56
C LEU A 208 18.13 9.34 -5.13
N ILE A 209 17.31 8.86 -6.07
CA ILE A 209 16.52 7.64 -5.90
C ILE A 209 17.04 6.59 -6.90
N ALA A 210 17.36 5.42 -6.38
CA ALA A 210 17.87 4.26 -7.07
C ALA A 210 16.82 3.13 -6.99
N PRO A 211 15.84 3.09 -7.91
CA PRO A 211 14.83 2.04 -7.92
C PRO A 211 15.41 0.71 -8.40
N GLN A 212 14.78 -0.40 -8.01
CA GLN A 212 15.20 -1.73 -8.46
C GLN A 212 14.81 -1.97 -9.94
N HIS A 213 13.81 -1.25 -10.47
CA HIS A 213 13.47 -1.21 -11.89
C HIS A 213 13.55 0.21 -12.46
N GLY A 214 13.56 0.36 -13.78
CA GLY A 214 13.44 1.67 -14.43
C GLY A 214 14.71 2.52 -14.31
N SER A 215 14.58 3.83 -14.13
CA SER A 215 15.71 4.77 -14.23
C SER A 215 16.08 5.36 -12.88
N ILE A 216 17.35 5.68 -12.69
CA ILE A 216 17.82 6.44 -11.53
C ILE A 216 17.28 7.87 -11.61
N ILE A 217 16.68 8.36 -10.51
CA ILE A 217 16.03 9.66 -10.46
C ILE A 217 16.91 10.65 -9.70
N GLN A 218 17.26 11.74 -10.36
CA GLN A 218 18.07 12.81 -9.78
C GLN A 218 17.21 13.78 -8.96
N LYS A 219 17.80 14.43 -7.96
CA LYS A 219 17.14 15.38 -7.04
C LYS A 219 16.10 16.29 -7.68
N ALA A 220 16.41 16.90 -8.83
CA ALA A 220 15.53 17.85 -9.50
C ALA A 220 14.17 17.24 -9.92
N GLN A 221 14.12 15.93 -10.15
CA GLN A 221 12.94 15.20 -10.61
C GLN A 221 12.15 14.54 -9.48
N ILE A 222 12.74 14.39 -8.29
CA ILE A 222 12.14 13.65 -7.17
C ILE A 222 10.78 14.23 -6.75
N SER A 223 10.74 15.53 -6.40
CA SER A 223 9.51 16.15 -5.91
C SER A 223 8.40 16.20 -6.97
N PRO A 224 8.66 16.61 -8.23
CA PRO A 224 7.65 16.54 -9.28
C PRO A 224 7.10 15.11 -9.49
N LEU A 225 7.98 14.11 -9.49
CA LEU A 225 7.59 12.71 -9.69
C LEU A 225 6.70 12.21 -8.54
N ILE A 226 7.06 12.49 -7.29
CA ILE A 226 6.25 12.13 -6.12
C ILE A 226 4.85 12.75 -6.25
N GLU A 227 4.73 14.03 -6.60
CA GLU A 227 3.43 14.68 -6.75
C GLU A 227 2.58 14.04 -7.86
N GLN A 228 3.18 13.70 -9.00
CA GLN A 228 2.49 12.98 -10.07
C GLN A 228 2.03 11.58 -9.61
N MET A 229 2.88 10.86 -8.88
CA MET A 229 2.56 9.53 -8.34
C MET A 229 1.47 9.54 -7.27
N LYS A 230 1.40 10.57 -6.41
CA LYS A 230 0.32 10.71 -5.41
C LYS A 230 -1.05 10.87 -6.06
N ALA A 231 -1.11 11.47 -7.25
CA ALA A 231 -2.31 11.67 -8.04
C ALA A 231 -2.72 10.45 -8.87
N LEU A 232 -1.88 9.40 -8.93
CA LEU A 232 -2.14 8.21 -9.71
C LEU A 232 -3.22 7.33 -9.05
N GLU A 233 -4.24 6.98 -9.83
CA GLU A 233 -5.14 5.88 -9.51
C GLU A 233 -4.45 4.54 -9.81
N CYS A 234 -4.46 3.62 -8.84
CA CYS A 234 -3.80 2.32 -8.96
C CYS A 234 -4.54 1.20 -8.23
N GLY A 235 -4.25 -0.05 -8.62
CA GLY A 235 -4.78 -1.27 -8.03
C GLY A 235 -6.30 -1.29 -8.01
N LEU A 236 -6.89 -1.42 -6.82
CA LEU A 236 -8.34 -1.51 -6.63
C LEU A 236 -9.13 -0.38 -7.32
N TYR A 237 -8.55 0.81 -7.47
CA TYR A 237 -9.21 1.95 -8.11
C TYR A 237 -9.36 1.80 -9.64
N LEU A 238 -8.65 0.86 -10.26
CA LEU A 238 -8.78 0.52 -11.68
C LEU A 238 -9.93 -0.47 -11.94
N GLU A 239 -10.40 -1.18 -10.90
CA GLU A 239 -11.49 -2.14 -10.99
C GLU A 239 -12.84 -1.42 -11.04
N ASP A 240 -13.56 -1.53 -12.16
CA ASP A 240 -14.85 -0.86 -12.37
C ASP A 240 -15.87 -1.17 -11.27
N GLY A 241 -15.91 -2.42 -10.80
CA GLY A 241 -16.82 -2.84 -9.74
C GLY A 241 -16.58 -2.09 -8.43
N TYR A 242 -15.33 -2.07 -7.98
CA TYR A 242 -14.93 -1.37 -6.76
C TYR A 242 -15.15 0.14 -6.87
N ARG A 243 -14.78 0.73 -8.01
CA ARG A 243 -14.97 2.17 -8.25
C ARG A 243 -16.45 2.56 -8.23
N ASN A 244 -17.32 1.77 -8.86
CA ASN A 244 -18.76 2.04 -8.86
C ASN A 244 -19.37 1.89 -7.46
N GLU A 245 -18.95 0.88 -6.70
CA GLU A 245 -19.36 0.70 -5.30
C GLU A 245 -18.94 1.91 -4.44
N LEU A 246 -17.70 2.38 -4.60
CA LEU A 246 -17.20 3.56 -3.89
C LEU A 246 -17.99 4.82 -4.26
N LEU A 247 -18.29 5.03 -5.54
CA LEU A 247 -19.11 6.15 -6.01
C LEU A 247 -20.54 6.09 -5.45
N LEU A 248 -21.13 4.90 -5.37
CA LEU A 248 -22.43 4.70 -4.74
C LEU A 248 -22.38 5.09 -3.26
N HIS A 249 -21.41 4.59 -2.50
CA HIS A 249 -21.22 4.95 -1.09
C HIS A 249 -20.98 6.44 -0.87
N LEU A 250 -20.19 7.09 -1.73
CA LEU A 250 -19.98 8.53 -1.70
C LEU A 250 -21.28 9.29 -1.99
N SER A 251 -22.07 8.84 -2.96
CA SER A 251 -23.36 9.46 -3.29
C SER A 251 -24.40 9.29 -2.18
N GLU A 252 -24.42 8.14 -1.50
CA GLU A 252 -25.26 7.88 -0.33
C GLU A 252 -24.83 8.74 0.86
N SER A 253 -23.51 8.90 1.05
CA SER A 253 -22.93 9.75 2.10
C SER A 253 -23.16 11.24 1.86
N GLN A 254 -23.41 11.66 0.61
CA GLN A 254 -23.72 13.04 0.23
C GLN A 254 -25.22 13.37 0.21
N ARG A 255 -26.11 12.42 0.50
CA ARG A 255 -27.54 12.72 0.68
C ARG A 255 -27.71 13.49 2.00
N HIS A 256 -27.88 14.81 1.91
CA HIS A 256 -28.17 15.66 3.07
C HIS A 256 -29.63 15.45 3.54
N THR A 257 -30.52 15.09 2.60
CA THR A 257 -31.94 14.91 2.85
C THR A 257 -32.48 13.69 2.09
N LEU A 258 -33.24 12.83 2.78
CA LEU A 258 -34.04 11.76 2.21
C LEU A 258 -35.52 12.14 2.25
N TYR A 259 -36.14 12.33 1.08
CA TYR A 259 -37.58 12.56 1.00
C TYR A 259 -38.34 11.23 1.08
N LEU A 260 -39.23 11.13 2.07
CA LEU A 260 -40.21 10.07 2.24
C LEU A 260 -41.51 10.44 1.50
N LYS A 261 -42.58 9.67 1.73
CA LYS A 261 -43.91 9.98 1.20
C LYS A 261 -44.44 11.31 1.75
N GLU A 262 -45.44 11.89 1.08
CA GLU A 262 -46.21 13.05 1.55
C GLU A 262 -45.41 14.29 2.02
N GLY A 263 -44.21 14.49 1.46
CA GLY A 263 -43.37 15.65 1.76
C GLY A 263 -42.67 15.60 3.12
N VAL A 264 -42.70 14.45 3.79
CA VAL A 264 -41.87 14.18 4.97
C VAL A 264 -40.46 13.89 4.52
N TYR A 265 -39.45 14.42 5.22
CA TYR A 265 -38.05 14.13 4.90
C TYR A 265 -37.20 13.90 6.14
N TRP A 266 -36.19 13.05 5.98
CA TRP A 266 -35.14 12.82 6.96
C TRP A 266 -33.90 13.65 6.59
N ASP A 267 -33.47 14.53 7.48
CA ASP A 267 -32.25 15.32 7.36
C ASP A 267 -31.12 14.55 8.05
N TYR A 268 -30.12 14.11 7.26
CA TYR A 268 -29.04 13.27 7.76
C TYR A 268 -28.08 14.05 8.67
N ASP A 269 -27.85 15.33 8.38
CA ASP A 269 -26.94 16.19 9.15
C ASP A 269 -27.52 16.49 10.53
N LYS A 270 -28.80 16.85 10.58
CA LYS A 270 -29.49 17.16 11.82
C LYS A 270 -29.95 15.91 12.57
N ARG A 271 -29.96 14.73 11.91
CA ARG A 271 -30.56 13.48 12.38
C ARG A 271 -31.99 13.70 12.88
N LYS A 272 -32.78 14.40 12.06
CA LYS A 272 -34.14 14.85 12.38
C LYS A 272 -35.09 14.57 11.23
N LEU A 273 -36.34 14.32 11.60
CA LEU A 273 -37.44 14.11 10.67
C LEU A 273 -38.26 15.40 10.60
N PHE A 274 -38.66 15.79 9.39
CA PHE A 274 -39.42 17.01 9.16
C PHE A 274 -40.62 16.72 8.27
N TRP A 275 -41.68 17.49 8.46
CA TRP A 275 -42.77 17.63 7.51
C TRP A 275 -42.89 19.10 7.14
N HIS A 276 -42.61 19.42 5.88
CA HIS A 276 -42.31 20.80 5.47
C HIS A 276 -41.24 21.42 6.39
N ASP A 277 -41.52 22.52 7.08
CA ASP A 277 -40.56 23.19 7.99
C ASP A 277 -40.76 22.84 9.47
N THR A 278 -41.62 21.86 9.77
CA THR A 278 -41.93 21.46 11.16
C THR A 278 -41.20 20.16 11.53
N GLU A 279 -40.41 20.18 12.60
CA GLU A 279 -39.73 18.98 13.12
C GLU A 279 -40.74 17.99 13.70
N ILE A 280 -40.67 16.74 13.25
CA ILE A 280 -41.34 15.60 13.86
C ILE A 280 -40.41 15.00 14.92
N ILE A 281 -40.80 15.14 16.19
CA ILE A 281 -39.95 14.73 17.31
C ILE A 281 -39.88 13.20 17.43
N LEU A 282 -38.67 12.68 17.32
CA LEU A 282 -38.33 11.27 17.52
C LEU A 282 -37.58 11.07 18.85
N LYS A 283 -37.92 10.01 19.58
CA LYS A 283 -37.16 9.57 20.76
C LYS A 283 -35.79 9.03 20.34
N PRO A 284 -34.78 8.96 21.24
CA PRO A 284 -33.43 8.54 20.88
C PRO A 284 -33.35 7.22 20.09
N LYS A 285 -34.04 6.17 20.56
CA LYS A 285 -34.08 4.87 19.85
C LYS A 285 -34.83 4.94 18.52
N GLU A 286 -35.85 5.80 18.40
CA GLU A 286 -36.59 5.98 17.15
C GLU A 286 -35.70 6.66 16.09
N LYS A 287 -34.88 7.64 16.50
CA LYS A 287 -33.88 8.29 15.63
C LYS A 287 -32.86 7.29 15.11
N ILE A 288 -32.32 6.44 15.98
CA ILE A 288 -31.30 5.44 15.59
C ILE A 288 -31.88 4.47 14.55
N VAL A 289 -33.07 3.91 14.81
CA VAL A 289 -33.69 2.97 13.86
C VAL A 289 -34.08 3.65 12.55
N LEU A 290 -34.64 4.86 12.60
CA LEU A 290 -35.00 5.55 11.37
C LEU A 290 -33.77 5.92 10.55
N ALA A 291 -32.66 6.30 11.19
CA ALA A 291 -31.39 6.56 10.50
C ALA A 291 -30.83 5.30 9.83
N LEU A 292 -30.88 4.14 10.50
CA LEU A 292 -30.46 2.85 9.93
C LEU A 292 -31.34 2.44 8.73
N LEU A 293 -32.65 2.62 8.85
CA LEU A 293 -33.56 2.34 7.74
C LEU A 293 -33.34 3.33 6.57
N ALA A 294 -33.07 4.59 6.87
CA ALA A 294 -32.76 5.64 5.89
C ALA A 294 -31.40 5.47 5.22
N SER A 295 -30.44 4.77 5.81
CA SER A 295 -29.18 4.41 5.14
C SER A 295 -29.32 3.22 4.20
N LYS A 296 -30.44 2.48 4.26
CA LYS A 296 -30.71 1.28 3.46
C LYS A 296 -32.08 1.33 2.78
N VAL A 297 -32.39 2.46 2.16
CA VAL A 297 -33.67 2.69 1.45
C VAL A 297 -33.89 1.60 0.40
N ASN A 298 -35.13 1.13 0.28
CA ASN A 298 -35.55 0.05 -0.61
C ASN A 298 -34.84 -1.31 -0.40
N ALA A 299 -33.98 -1.44 0.62
CA ALA A 299 -33.40 -2.69 1.06
C ALA A 299 -34.09 -3.20 2.34
N THR A 300 -34.04 -4.51 2.56
CA THR A 300 -34.59 -5.11 3.78
C THR A 300 -33.59 -5.00 4.91
N VAL A 301 -34.01 -4.42 6.04
CA VAL A 301 -33.25 -4.44 7.29
C VAL A 301 -33.92 -5.41 8.25
N SER A 302 -33.18 -6.42 8.68
CA SER A 302 -33.75 -7.47 9.52
C SER A 302 -33.99 -6.98 10.96
N SER A 303 -34.90 -7.64 11.68
CA SER A 303 -35.13 -7.31 13.10
C SER A 303 -33.86 -7.50 13.93
N ILE A 304 -33.00 -8.47 13.57
CA ILE A 304 -31.74 -8.72 14.27
C ILE A 304 -30.72 -7.62 13.99
N ASP A 305 -30.62 -7.11 12.75
CA ASP A 305 -29.74 -5.98 12.43
C ASP A 305 -30.15 -4.72 13.17
N ILE A 306 -31.46 -4.44 13.25
CA ILE A 306 -31.98 -3.30 14.02
C ILE A 306 -31.63 -3.45 15.50
N PHE A 307 -31.76 -4.65 16.06
CA PHE A 307 -31.40 -4.92 17.45
C PHE A 307 -29.90 -4.73 17.71
N ASN A 308 -29.05 -5.33 16.89
CA ASN A 308 -27.60 -5.24 17.01
C ASN A 308 -27.13 -3.78 16.92
N HIS A 309 -27.70 -3.01 15.99
CA HIS A 309 -27.37 -1.59 15.85
C HIS A 309 -27.86 -0.73 17.02
N LEU A 310 -29.00 -1.08 17.64
CA LEU A 310 -29.54 -0.34 18.79
C LEU A 310 -28.77 -0.58 20.10
N TYR A 311 -28.11 -1.73 20.21
CA TYR A 311 -27.51 -2.23 21.46
C TYR A 311 -26.06 -2.68 21.24
N GLU A 312 -25.36 -2.04 20.30
CA GLU A 312 -23.96 -2.33 19.98
C GLU A 312 -23.05 -2.20 21.21
N ASP A 313 -23.41 -1.33 22.16
CA ASP A 313 -22.73 -1.12 23.44
C ASP A 313 -23.08 -2.17 24.53
N GLN A 314 -24.00 -3.10 24.25
CA GLN A 314 -24.56 -4.07 25.20
C GLN A 314 -24.56 -5.49 24.60
N PRO A 315 -23.37 -6.12 24.43
CA PRO A 315 -23.24 -7.40 23.72
C PRO A 315 -23.94 -8.59 24.41
N ASN A 316 -24.24 -8.48 25.71
CA ASN A 316 -24.91 -9.53 26.49
C ASN A 316 -26.44 -9.38 26.55
N ARG A 317 -27.03 -8.47 25.77
CA ARG A 317 -28.46 -8.22 25.80
C ARG A 317 -29.20 -9.23 24.94
N ASP A 318 -30.24 -9.87 25.50
CA ASP A 318 -31.07 -10.80 24.76
C ASP A 318 -31.91 -10.11 23.67
N PHE A 319 -31.95 -10.75 22.49
CA PHE A 319 -32.76 -10.31 21.36
C PHE A 319 -34.25 -10.38 21.69
N SER A 320 -34.99 -9.30 21.39
CA SER A 320 -36.45 -9.25 21.54
C SER A 320 -37.11 -8.71 20.28
N SER A 321 -37.73 -9.61 19.49
CA SER A 321 -38.48 -9.25 18.28
C SER A 321 -39.69 -8.34 18.59
N ASP A 322 -40.35 -8.54 19.73
CA ASP A 322 -41.48 -7.72 20.16
C ASP A 322 -41.06 -6.27 20.46
N ALA A 323 -39.88 -6.08 21.04
CA ALA A 323 -39.33 -4.76 21.30
C ALA A 323 -39.07 -3.99 19.99
N ILE A 324 -38.53 -4.66 18.97
CA ILE A 324 -38.30 -4.09 17.64
C ILE A 324 -39.63 -3.75 16.96
N THR A 325 -40.58 -4.69 16.98
CA THR A 325 -41.92 -4.51 16.39
C THR A 325 -42.66 -3.33 17.03
N SER A 326 -42.59 -3.21 18.36
CA SER A 326 -43.16 -2.09 19.12
C SER A 326 -42.50 -0.75 18.76
N LEU A 327 -41.19 -0.72 18.53
CA LEU A 327 -40.47 0.46 18.12
C LEU A 327 -40.83 0.90 16.70
N ILE A 328 -40.89 -0.03 15.74
CA ILE A 328 -41.35 0.25 14.37
C ILE A 328 -42.79 0.77 14.38
N LYS A 329 -43.67 0.20 15.20
CA LYS A 329 -45.05 0.69 15.35
C LYS A 329 -45.11 2.16 15.78
N ARG A 330 -44.25 2.58 16.71
CA ARG A 330 -44.15 3.99 17.14
C ARG A 330 -43.61 4.90 16.04
N ILE A 331 -42.63 4.45 15.27
CA ILE A 331 -42.09 5.22 14.14
C ILE A 331 -43.17 5.41 13.07
N ARG A 332 -43.91 4.35 12.72
CA ARG A 332 -45.03 4.39 11.76
C ARG A 332 -46.14 5.38 12.13
N GLN A 333 -46.33 5.68 13.42
CA GLN A 333 -47.29 6.69 13.87
C GLN A 333 -46.85 8.13 13.56
N LYS A 334 -45.58 8.33 13.19
CA LYS A 334 -44.94 9.64 13.01
C LYS A 334 -44.53 9.91 11.56
N ILE A 335 -44.69 8.94 10.68
CA ILE A 335 -44.38 9.04 9.25
C ILE A 335 -45.64 8.66 8.45
N PRO A 336 -45.71 9.02 7.16
CA PRO A 336 -46.88 8.71 6.33
C PRO A 336 -47.13 7.21 6.21
N GLN A 337 -48.38 6.85 5.91
CA GLN A 337 -48.76 5.45 5.75
C GLN A 337 -47.92 4.77 4.66
N ASP A 338 -47.69 3.48 4.85
CA ASP A 338 -46.90 2.62 3.95
C ASP A 338 -45.46 3.08 3.68
N THR A 339 -44.89 3.99 4.49
CA THR A 339 -43.49 4.41 4.34
C THR A 339 -42.51 3.33 4.84
N ILE A 340 -42.90 2.56 5.85
CA ILE A 340 -42.15 1.38 6.30
C ILE A 340 -43.00 0.14 6.08
N ARG A 341 -42.61 -0.71 5.13
CA ARG A 341 -43.28 -1.99 4.85
C ARG A 341 -42.70 -3.12 5.71
N SER A 342 -43.55 -4.01 6.19
CA SER A 342 -43.13 -5.24 6.87
C SER A 342 -42.96 -6.37 5.86
N CYS A 343 -41.80 -7.03 5.91
CA CYS A 343 -41.53 -8.27 5.20
C CYS A 343 -41.62 -9.42 6.21
N TYR A 344 -42.70 -10.20 6.12
CA TYR A 344 -43.01 -11.25 7.10
C TYR A 344 -41.84 -12.23 7.25
N GLY A 345 -41.35 -12.40 8.48
CA GLY A 345 -40.23 -13.27 8.80
C GLY A 345 -38.84 -12.75 8.41
N VAL A 346 -38.73 -11.59 7.76
CA VAL A 346 -37.46 -11.05 7.26
C VAL A 346 -37.08 -9.75 7.95
N GLY A 347 -37.98 -8.75 7.97
CA GLY A 347 -37.64 -7.44 8.52
C GLY A 347 -38.52 -6.30 8.00
N TYR A 348 -37.89 -5.15 7.79
CA TYR A 348 -38.56 -3.91 7.41
C TYR A 348 -37.85 -3.23 6.25
N ILE A 349 -38.62 -2.64 5.34
CA ILE A 349 -38.12 -1.85 4.21
C ILE A 349 -38.65 -0.43 4.37
N LEU A 350 -37.76 0.56 4.30
CA LEU A 350 -38.14 1.96 4.15
C LEU A 350 -38.28 2.27 2.67
N GLU A 351 -39.50 2.54 2.23
CA GLU A 351 -39.83 2.86 0.85
C GLU A 351 -39.90 4.38 0.70
N THR A 352 -39.14 4.91 -0.25
CA THR A 352 -39.22 6.31 -0.66
C THR A 352 -40.03 6.43 -1.94
N LYS A 353 -40.34 7.66 -2.33
CA LYS A 353 -41.15 7.95 -3.51
C LYS A 353 -40.43 7.57 -4.81
#